data_AF-A0A7C9DYB4-F1
#
_entry.id   AF-A0A7C9DYB4-F1
#
_cell.length_a   1.000
_cell.length_b   1.000
_cell.length_c   1.000
_cell.angle_alpha   90.00
_cell.angle_beta   90.00
_cell.angle_gamma   90.00
#
_symmetry.space_group_name_H-M   'P 1'
#
loop_
_entity.id
_entity.type
_entity.pdbx_description
1 polymer ?
#
loop_
_entity_poly.entity_id
_entity_poly.type
_entity_poly.pdbx_seq_one_letter_code
_entity_poly.pdbx_strand_id
1 'polypeptide(L)'
;MESILPACTKPDVETGAPFRAQAIIANPPAYGQSHVAEALGVPLHILFTVPWTPTNEFPLPIAHLPKSPGNRVSYVLVDLLIWWMLRDLINDLRTSKLRLPPIPYLSMYCGSLYHVPTGYMWSRHVLPKPKDWGPLVDVVGYCFLNEGSKYQPPEALVNWMKKGLKPIYTGFGSMVRLLKLFLIY
;
A
#
# COMPACT_ATOMS: atom_id res chain seq x y z
N MET A 1 1.58 -16.98 -7.06
CA MET A 1 0.94 -15.77 -6.52
C MET A 1 -0.49 -15.78 -7.00
N GLU A 2 -1.46 -15.60 -6.11
CA GLU A 2 -2.85 -15.45 -6.54
C GLU A 2 -3.01 -14.09 -7.24
N SER A 3 -3.64 -14.09 -8.41
CA SER A 3 -3.94 -12.86 -9.14
C SER A 3 -5.07 -12.12 -8.45
N ILE A 4 -5.05 -10.78 -8.48
CA ILE A 4 -6.16 -9.94 -8.02
C ILE A 4 -7.31 -9.86 -9.05
N LEU A 5 -7.10 -10.33 -10.29
CA LEU A 5 -8.11 -10.30 -11.36
C LEU A 5 -9.46 -10.89 -10.95
N PRO A 6 -9.53 -12.06 -10.28
CA PRO A 6 -10.78 -12.62 -9.79
C PRO A 6 -11.58 -11.66 -8.90
N ALA A 7 -10.92 -10.86 -8.06
CA ALA A 7 -11.60 -9.88 -7.21
C ALA A 7 -12.26 -8.75 -8.02
N CYS A 8 -11.84 -8.54 -9.27
CA CYS A 8 -12.38 -7.52 -10.15
C CYS A 8 -13.49 -8.03 -11.08
N THR A 9 -13.62 -9.35 -11.26
CA THR A 9 -14.48 -9.94 -12.31
C THR A 9 -15.33 -11.12 -11.88
N LYS A 10 -15.04 -11.77 -10.74
CA LYS A 10 -15.88 -12.87 -10.25
C LYS A 10 -17.14 -12.33 -9.59
N PRO A 11 -18.25 -13.09 -9.63
CA PRO A 11 -19.45 -12.76 -8.87
C PRO A 11 -19.14 -12.59 -7.39
N ASP A 12 -20.00 -11.82 -6.72
CA ASP A 12 -19.96 -11.65 -5.28
C ASP A 12 -20.02 -13.01 -4.56
N VAL A 13 -19.17 -13.20 -3.56
CA VAL A 13 -18.97 -14.52 -2.92
C VAL A 13 -20.19 -14.92 -2.07
N GLU A 14 -20.93 -13.95 -1.53
CA GLU A 14 -22.07 -14.19 -0.64
C GLU A 14 -23.38 -14.29 -1.42
N THR A 15 -23.59 -13.41 -2.39
CA THR A 15 -24.85 -13.26 -3.12
C THR A 15 -24.86 -13.92 -4.50
N GLY A 16 -23.68 -14.24 -5.05
CA GLY A 16 -23.53 -14.76 -6.41
C GLY A 16 -23.87 -13.75 -7.50
N ALA A 17 -24.10 -12.47 -7.14
CA ALA A 17 -24.45 -11.43 -8.08
C ALA A 17 -23.30 -11.17 -9.07
N PRO A 18 -23.57 -11.01 -10.38
CA PRO A 18 -22.55 -10.62 -11.35
C PRO A 18 -21.86 -9.34 -10.92
N PHE A 19 -20.53 -9.35 -10.91
CA PHE A 19 -19.73 -8.20 -10.53
C PHE A 19 -18.71 -7.87 -11.62
N ARG A 20 -18.55 -6.57 -11.87
CA ARG A 20 -17.50 -6.03 -12.72
C ARG A 20 -17.00 -4.74 -12.08
N ALA A 21 -15.72 -4.71 -11.75
CA ALA A 21 -15.09 -3.49 -11.25
C ALA A 21 -15.23 -2.35 -12.27
N GLN A 22 -15.64 -1.18 -11.79
CA GLN A 22 -15.69 0.06 -12.57
C GLN A 22 -14.51 0.99 -12.21
N ALA A 23 -13.84 0.71 -11.10
CA ALA A 23 -12.63 1.35 -10.63
C ALA A 23 -11.89 0.37 -9.71
N ILE A 24 -10.59 0.56 -9.55
CA ILE A 24 -9.77 -0.21 -8.62
C ILE A 24 -9.17 0.75 -7.59
N ILE A 25 -9.33 0.43 -6.32
CA ILE A 25 -8.62 1.10 -5.20
C ILE A 25 -7.67 0.07 -4.60
N ALA A 26 -6.39 0.39 -4.58
CA ALA A 26 -5.37 -0.57 -4.13
C ALA A 26 -4.22 0.11 -3.40
N ASN A 27 -3.49 -0.67 -2.61
CA ASN A 27 -2.23 -0.25 -2.03
C ASN A 27 -1.05 -0.57 -2.99
N PRO A 28 0.06 0.19 -2.95
CA PRO A 28 1.22 -0.07 -3.80
C PRO A 28 1.76 -1.50 -3.71
N PRO A 29 1.88 -2.13 -2.51
CA PRO A 29 2.45 -3.47 -2.37
C PRO A 29 1.65 -4.63 -3.00
N ALA A 30 0.50 -4.37 -3.64
CA ALA A 30 -0.23 -5.40 -4.37
C ALA A 30 0.42 -5.76 -5.73
N TYR A 31 1.26 -4.87 -6.29
CA TYR A 31 2.02 -4.94 -7.56
C TYR A 31 1.28 -5.34 -8.86
N GLY A 32 0.11 -5.96 -8.81
CA GLY A 32 -0.70 -6.38 -9.96
C GLY A 32 -1.79 -5.38 -10.37
N GLN A 33 -2.14 -4.42 -9.52
CA GLN A 33 -3.28 -3.51 -9.66
C GLN A 33 -3.24 -2.66 -10.93
N SER A 34 -2.06 -2.17 -11.32
CA SER A 34 -1.88 -1.37 -12.52
C SER A 34 -2.15 -2.18 -13.78
N HIS A 35 -1.66 -3.41 -13.82
CA HIS A 35 -1.83 -4.30 -14.97
C HIS A 35 -3.28 -4.80 -15.09
N VAL A 36 -3.93 -5.08 -13.97
CA VAL A 36 -5.35 -5.46 -13.97
C VAL A 36 -6.23 -4.28 -14.37
N ALA A 37 -5.93 -3.06 -13.89
CA ALA A 37 -6.62 -1.85 -14.33
C ALA A 37 -6.47 -1.60 -15.83
N GLU A 38 -5.25 -1.75 -16.36
CA GLU A 38 -4.93 -1.67 -17.80
C GLU A 38 -5.73 -2.70 -18.61
N ALA A 39 -5.75 -3.97 -18.17
CA ALA A 39 -6.47 -5.03 -18.86
C ALA A 39 -7.99 -4.85 -18.88
N LEU A 40 -8.55 -4.31 -17.79
CA LEU A 40 -10.00 -4.08 -17.65
C LEU A 40 -10.45 -2.73 -18.22
N GLY A 41 -9.53 -1.81 -18.50
CA GLY A 41 -9.81 -0.46 -18.98
C GLY A 41 -10.50 0.41 -17.93
N VAL A 42 -10.17 0.24 -16.65
CA VAL A 42 -10.82 0.94 -15.53
C VAL A 42 -9.83 1.86 -14.79
N PRO A 43 -10.29 2.97 -14.19
CA PRO A 43 -9.44 3.84 -13.40
C PRO A 43 -8.87 3.12 -12.18
N LEU A 44 -7.62 3.47 -11.84
CA LEU A 44 -6.93 3.03 -10.63
C LEU A 44 -6.72 4.23 -9.70
N HIS A 45 -6.93 4.04 -8.41
CA HIS A 45 -6.58 4.99 -7.36
C HIS A 45 -5.75 4.27 -6.30
N ILE A 46 -4.66 4.88 -5.87
CA ILE A 46 -3.82 4.33 -4.81
C ILE A 46 -4.24 4.91 -3.47
N LEU A 47 -4.47 4.06 -2.47
CA LEU A 47 -4.65 4.47 -1.08
C LEU A 47 -3.64 3.77 -0.20
N PHE A 48 -2.91 4.53 0.62
CA PHE A 48 -1.88 3.94 1.47
C PHE A 48 -1.60 4.72 2.75
N THR A 49 -1.04 4.03 3.74
CA THR A 49 -0.77 4.57 5.09
C THR A 49 0.70 4.89 5.34
N VAL A 50 1.57 4.53 4.40
CA VAL A 50 3.02 4.78 4.44
C VAL A 50 3.40 5.51 3.15
N PRO A 51 4.30 6.50 3.17
CA PRO A 51 4.70 7.17 1.94
C PRO A 51 5.40 6.20 0.99
N TRP A 52 4.94 6.19 -0.26
CA TRP A 52 5.49 5.38 -1.35
C TRP A 52 5.90 6.22 -2.57
N THR A 53 5.43 7.47 -2.64
CA THR A 53 5.76 8.42 -3.69
C THR A 53 7.11 9.06 -3.37
N PRO A 54 8.08 9.03 -4.30
CA PRO A 54 9.38 9.65 -4.07
C PRO A 54 9.27 11.12 -3.76
N THR A 55 10.09 11.53 -2.80
CA THR A 55 10.26 12.92 -2.39
C THR A 55 11.71 13.15 -2.00
N ASN A 56 12.14 14.40 -2.10
CA ASN A 56 13.41 14.85 -1.54
C ASN A 56 13.34 15.14 -0.04
N GLU A 57 12.14 15.23 0.56
CA GLU A 57 11.97 15.66 1.94
C GLU A 57 12.31 14.56 2.97
N PHE A 58 12.01 13.30 2.68
CA PHE A 58 12.32 12.18 3.58
C PHE A 58 12.58 10.87 2.82
N PRO A 59 13.42 9.97 3.36
CA PRO A 59 13.71 8.68 2.74
C PRO A 59 12.51 7.72 2.84
N LEU A 60 12.49 6.69 1.99
CA LEU A 60 11.46 5.66 2.06
C LEU A 60 11.53 4.92 3.41
N PRO A 61 10.44 4.83 4.20
CA PRO A 61 10.49 4.28 5.58
C PRO A 61 10.97 2.83 5.69
N ILE A 62 10.78 2.04 4.62
CA ILE A 62 11.16 0.62 4.57
C ILE A 62 12.65 0.47 4.20
N ALA A 63 13.20 1.48 3.55
CA ALA A 63 14.59 1.53 3.19
C ALA A 63 15.39 2.03 4.39
N HIS A 64 15.85 1.12 5.26
CA HIS A 64 16.97 1.40 6.16
C HIS A 64 18.29 1.53 5.37
N LEU A 65 18.26 2.25 4.25
CA LEU A 65 19.44 2.50 3.44
C LEU A 65 20.31 3.53 4.17
N PRO A 66 21.65 3.34 4.19
CA PRO A 66 22.56 4.37 4.64
C PRO A 66 22.26 5.65 3.85
N LYS A 67 22.28 6.82 4.52
CA LYS A 67 21.90 8.14 3.97
C LYS A 67 22.26 8.24 2.49
N SER A 68 21.29 7.92 1.64
CA SER A 68 21.45 7.96 0.19
C SER A 68 21.78 9.40 -0.20
N PRO A 69 22.62 9.65 -1.23
CA PRO A 69 22.94 11.01 -1.69
C PRO A 69 21.71 11.81 -2.19
N GLY A 70 20.51 11.21 -2.19
CA GLY A 70 19.24 11.92 -2.16
C GLY A 70 18.09 11.03 -1.68
N ASN A 71 17.17 11.58 -0.88
CA ASN A 71 15.97 10.87 -0.41
C ASN A 71 15.18 10.28 -1.58
N ARG A 72 15.03 11.03 -2.69
CA ARG A 72 14.34 10.59 -3.89
C ARG A 72 15.00 9.37 -4.56
N VAL A 73 16.34 9.28 -4.51
CA VAL A 73 17.09 8.17 -5.09
C VAL A 73 16.80 6.86 -4.35
N SER A 74 16.55 6.91 -3.04
CA SER A 74 16.20 5.71 -2.27
C SER A 74 14.93 5.02 -2.79
N TYR A 75 13.94 5.79 -3.23
CA TYR A 75 12.71 5.23 -3.77
C TYR A 75 12.95 4.59 -5.13
N VAL A 76 13.70 5.27 -6.01
CA VAL A 76 14.05 4.73 -7.33
C VAL A 76 14.81 3.42 -7.20
N LEU A 77 15.78 3.34 -6.28
CA LEU A 77 16.53 2.11 -6.03
C LEU A 77 15.63 0.97 -5.54
N VAL A 78 14.72 1.25 -4.61
CA VAL A 78 13.79 0.23 -4.11
C VAL A 78 12.81 -0.22 -5.19
N ASP A 79 12.25 0.71 -5.98
CA ASP A 79 11.39 0.38 -7.10
C ASP A 79 12.10 -0.50 -8.13
N LEU A 80 13.38 -0.21 -8.44
CA LEU A 80 14.20 -1.03 -9.34
C LEU A 80 14.46 -2.43 -8.77
N LEU A 81 14.73 -2.55 -7.47
CA LEU A 81 14.91 -3.85 -6.80
C LEU A 81 13.63 -4.67 -6.84
N ILE A 82 12.49 -4.06 -6.52
CA ILE A 82 11.17 -4.69 -6.60
C ILE A 82 10.88 -5.14 -8.03
N TRP A 83 11.13 -4.28 -9.01
CA TRP A 83 10.97 -4.62 -10.42
C TRP A 83 11.82 -5.84 -10.79
N TRP A 84 13.10 -5.84 -10.43
CA TRP A 84 14.01 -6.94 -10.74
C TRP A 84 13.55 -8.26 -10.10
N MET A 85 12.99 -8.21 -8.88
CA MET A 85 12.47 -9.38 -8.17
C MET A 85 11.14 -9.90 -8.73
N LEU A 86 10.24 -9.00 -9.16
CA LEU A 86 8.86 -9.34 -9.51
C LEU A 86 8.57 -9.37 -11.00
N ARG A 87 9.48 -8.90 -11.87
CA ARG A 87 9.24 -8.77 -13.32
C ARG A 87 8.74 -10.05 -13.97
N ASP A 88 9.29 -11.21 -13.61
CA ASP A 88 9.00 -12.47 -14.30
C ASP A 88 7.57 -12.92 -13.93
N LEU A 89 7.21 -12.71 -12.67
CA LEU A 89 5.86 -12.93 -12.15
C LEU A 89 4.84 -11.94 -12.73
N ILE A 90 5.22 -10.67 -12.87
CA ILE A 90 4.39 -9.64 -13.49
C ILE A 90 4.16 -9.95 -14.97
N ASN A 91 5.21 -10.33 -15.70
CA ASN A 91 5.11 -10.67 -17.13
C ASN A 91 4.33 -11.97 -17.35
N ASP A 92 4.46 -12.96 -16.46
CA ASP A 92 3.61 -14.15 -16.46
C ASP A 92 2.14 -13.77 -16.22
N LEU A 93 1.84 -12.91 -15.24
CA LEU A 93 0.48 -12.41 -15.02
C LEU A 93 -0.08 -11.69 -16.27
N ARG A 94 0.72 -10.78 -16.85
CA ARG A 94 0.33 -9.99 -18.04
C ARG A 94 -0.01 -10.90 -19.22
N THR A 95 0.84 -11.88 -19.50
CA THR A 95 0.67 -12.74 -20.67
C THR A 95 -0.35 -13.87 -20.44
N SER A 96 -0.27 -14.58 -19.32
CA SER A 96 -1.08 -15.78 -19.07
C SER A 96 -2.53 -15.48 -18.65
N LYS A 97 -2.77 -14.38 -17.92
CA LYS A 97 -4.10 -14.04 -17.39
C LYS A 97 -4.72 -12.82 -18.04
N LEU A 98 -3.92 -11.79 -18.30
CA LEU A 98 -4.43 -10.48 -18.73
C LEU A 98 -4.41 -10.28 -20.24
N ARG A 99 -3.74 -11.18 -20.99
CA ARG A 99 -3.55 -11.07 -22.45
C ARG A 99 -2.93 -9.73 -22.87
N LEU A 100 -2.08 -9.18 -22.00
CA LEU A 100 -1.31 -7.96 -22.24
C LEU A 100 0.10 -8.31 -22.73
N PRO A 101 0.73 -7.45 -23.54
CA PRO A 101 2.12 -7.64 -23.95
C PRO A 101 3.05 -7.58 -22.73
N PRO A 102 4.12 -8.40 -22.69
CA PRO A 102 5.11 -8.35 -21.62
C PRO A 102 5.85 -7.00 -21.64
N ILE A 103 6.30 -6.57 -20.46
CA ILE A 103 7.08 -5.34 -20.31
C ILE A 103 8.55 -5.66 -20.64
N PRO A 104 9.21 -4.89 -21.52
CA PRO A 104 10.60 -5.09 -21.89
C PRO A 104 11.57 -4.94 -20.70
N TYR A 105 12.70 -5.66 -20.76
CA TYR A 105 13.70 -5.72 -19.68
C TYR A 105 14.29 -4.35 -19.30
N LEU A 106 14.70 -3.57 -20.31
CA LEU A 106 15.23 -2.21 -20.17
C LEU A 106 14.13 -1.15 -20.11
N SER A 107 12.87 -1.57 -20.09
CA SER A 107 11.79 -0.61 -19.93
C SER A 107 11.96 0.02 -18.55
N MET A 108 12.14 1.34 -18.54
CA MET A 108 12.03 2.15 -17.34
C MET A 108 10.57 2.24 -16.87
N TYR A 109 9.76 1.21 -17.16
CA TYR A 109 8.42 0.95 -16.65
C TYR A 109 8.52 0.60 -15.17
N CYS A 110 9.07 1.55 -14.43
CA CYS A 110 8.87 1.73 -13.02
C CYS A 110 7.37 1.99 -12.90
N GLY A 111 6.60 0.91 -12.63
CA GLY A 111 5.15 0.86 -12.69
C GLY A 111 4.56 2.18 -12.22
N SER A 112 4.07 2.97 -13.18
CA SER A 112 3.96 4.43 -13.08
C SER A 112 2.86 4.92 -12.15
N LEU A 113 2.85 4.44 -10.90
CA LEU A 113 1.98 4.92 -9.84
C LEU A 113 2.14 6.44 -9.66
N TYR A 114 3.27 7.02 -10.09
CA TYR A 114 3.49 8.46 -10.23
C TYR A 114 2.39 9.21 -10.98
N HIS A 115 1.78 8.59 -11.99
CA HIS A 115 0.71 9.16 -12.80
C HIS A 115 -0.68 8.71 -12.33
N VAL A 116 -0.75 7.91 -11.27
CA VAL A 116 -2.00 7.41 -10.70
C VAL A 116 -2.39 8.29 -9.52
N PRO A 117 -3.66 8.76 -9.44
CA PRO A 117 -4.16 9.47 -8.27
C PRO A 117 -3.87 8.68 -6.99
N THR A 118 -3.20 9.33 -6.03
CA THR A 118 -2.71 8.69 -4.80
C THR A 118 -3.15 9.47 -3.57
N GLY A 119 -3.84 8.79 -2.66
CA GLY A 119 -4.32 9.34 -1.40
C GLY A 119 -3.60 8.69 -0.22
N TYR A 120 -3.01 9.51 0.63
CA TYR A 120 -2.31 9.07 1.84
C TYR A 120 -3.16 9.24 3.08
N MET A 121 -3.42 8.11 3.76
CA MET A 121 -4.37 8.00 4.86
C MET A 121 -3.72 8.29 6.22
N TRP A 122 -3.07 9.44 6.33
CA TRP A 122 -2.54 9.97 7.59
C TRP A 122 -2.89 11.44 7.75
N SER A 123 -2.80 11.95 8.98
CA SER A 123 -3.03 13.37 9.24
C SER A 123 -1.88 14.25 8.73
N ARG A 124 -2.21 15.34 8.03
CA ARG A 124 -1.23 16.36 7.61
C ARG A 124 -0.43 16.97 8.77
N HIS A 125 -0.96 16.88 10.00
CA HIS A 125 -0.26 17.31 11.22
C HIS A 125 0.83 16.32 11.68
N VAL A 126 0.71 15.04 11.30
CA VAL A 126 1.71 14.01 11.59
C VAL A 126 2.83 14.07 10.55
N LEU A 127 2.44 14.12 9.27
CA LEU A 127 3.37 14.29 8.17
C LEU A 127 2.73 15.17 7.10
N PRO A 128 3.22 16.40 6.89
CA PRO A 128 2.67 17.28 5.88
C PRO A 128 2.93 16.72 4.47
N LYS A 129 2.11 17.15 3.51
CA LYS A 129 2.34 16.84 2.09
C LYS A 129 3.65 17.51 1.64
N PRO A 130 4.63 16.76 1.12
CA PRO A 130 5.83 17.32 0.50
C PRO A 130 5.52 18.31 -0.63
N LYS A 131 6.34 19.35 -0.75
CA LYS A 131 6.19 20.40 -1.76
C LYS A 131 6.46 19.90 -3.18
N ASP A 132 7.24 18.84 -3.31
CA ASP A 132 7.59 18.22 -4.58
C ASP A 132 6.56 17.19 -5.07
N TRP A 133 5.48 16.97 -4.31
CA TRP A 133 4.35 16.16 -4.77
C TRP A 133 3.39 16.96 -5.65
N GLY A 134 3.08 16.41 -6.82
CA GLY A 134 2.16 16.99 -7.78
C GLY A 134 0.69 17.02 -7.32
N PRO A 135 -0.22 17.51 -8.19
CA PRO A 135 -1.64 17.62 -7.89
C PRO A 135 -2.37 16.27 -7.76
N LEU A 136 -1.80 15.19 -8.32
CA LEU A 136 -2.36 13.84 -8.28
C LEU A 136 -2.18 13.14 -6.92
N VAL A 137 -1.39 13.72 -6.02
CA VAL A 137 -1.07 13.10 -4.73
C VAL A 137 -1.60 13.98 -3.62
N ASP A 138 -2.40 13.43 -2.70
CA ASP A 138 -2.90 14.17 -1.55
C ASP A 138 -2.79 13.38 -0.24
N VAL A 139 -2.63 14.10 0.87
CA VAL A 139 -2.71 13.56 2.23
C VAL A 139 -4.11 13.85 2.74
N VAL A 140 -4.96 12.81 2.77
CA VAL A 140 -6.42 12.93 2.93
C VAL A 140 -6.89 12.85 4.39
N GLY A 141 -6.00 12.50 5.33
CA GLY A 141 -6.37 12.27 6.73
C GLY A 141 -6.62 10.80 7.04
N TYR A 142 -6.88 10.51 8.31
CA TYR A 142 -7.20 9.16 8.76
C TYR A 142 -8.63 8.77 8.37
N CYS A 143 -8.80 7.55 7.89
CA CYS A 143 -10.12 6.95 7.71
C CYS A 143 -10.49 6.19 8.99
N PHE A 144 -11.43 6.74 9.75
CA PHE A 144 -11.95 6.10 10.95
C PHE A 144 -13.21 5.30 10.61
N LEU A 145 -13.21 4.02 10.97
CA LEU A 145 -14.44 3.22 11.00
C LEU A 145 -15.15 3.49 12.33
N ASN A 146 -16.46 3.75 12.29
CA ASN A 146 -17.25 4.02 13.50
C ASN A 146 -17.65 2.72 14.24
N GLU A 147 -16.68 1.82 14.45
CA GLU A 147 -16.91 0.51 15.07
C GLU A 147 -17.05 0.59 16.59
N GLY A 148 -16.47 1.63 17.21
CA GLY A 148 -16.54 1.82 18.66
C GLY A 148 -17.96 1.99 19.21
N SER A 149 -18.90 2.44 18.38
CA SER A 149 -20.29 2.69 18.79
C SER A 149 -21.08 1.43 19.16
N LYS A 150 -20.68 0.26 18.64
CA LYS A 150 -21.36 -1.03 18.88
C LYS A 150 -20.64 -1.92 19.89
N TYR A 151 -19.44 -1.55 20.31
CA TYR A 151 -18.63 -2.35 21.22
C TYR A 151 -19.16 -2.23 22.65
N GLN A 152 -19.61 -3.35 23.22
CA GLN A 152 -19.91 -3.45 24.65
C GLN A 152 -18.72 -4.08 25.39
N PRO A 153 -17.92 -3.30 26.14
CA PRO A 153 -16.80 -3.84 26.89
C PRO A 153 -17.29 -4.79 28.00
N PRO A 154 -16.57 -5.89 28.28
CA PRO A 154 -16.88 -6.76 29.41
C PRO A 154 -16.89 -5.99 30.73
N GLU A 155 -17.82 -6.34 31.62
CA GLU A 155 -18.02 -5.63 32.91
C GLU A 155 -16.73 -5.61 33.76
N ALA A 156 -15.95 -6.68 33.72
CA ALA A 156 -14.66 -6.76 34.40
C ALA A 156 -13.67 -5.66 33.94
N LEU A 157 -13.63 -5.36 32.64
CA LEU A 157 -12.76 -4.31 32.09
C LEU A 157 -13.25 -2.92 32.52
N VAL A 158 -14.57 -2.69 32.50
CA VAL A 158 -15.18 -1.44 32.96
C VAL A 158 -14.90 -1.21 34.45
N ASN A 159 -15.09 -2.24 35.27
CA ASN A 159 -14.85 -2.19 36.71
C ASN A 159 -13.36 -2.00 37.02
N TRP A 160 -12.46 -2.59 36.22
CA TRP A 160 -11.02 -2.36 36.34
C TRP A 160 -10.62 -0.92 35.97
N MET A 161 -11.12 -0.37 34.86
CA MET A 161 -10.83 1.01 34.46
C MET A 161 -11.31 2.05 35.47
N LYS A 162 -12.38 1.75 36.23
CA LYS A 162 -12.94 2.62 37.27
C LYS A 162 -12.15 2.61 38.59
N LYS A 163 -11.22 1.66 38.82
CA LYS A 163 -10.48 1.48 40.09
C LYS A 163 -9.40 2.54 40.37
N GLY A 164 -9.31 3.59 39.55
CA GLY A 164 -8.70 4.87 39.95
C GLY A 164 -7.51 5.32 39.12
N LEU A 165 -6.48 4.47 38.95
CA LEU A 165 -5.30 4.87 38.18
C LEU A 165 -5.61 4.87 36.68
N LYS A 166 -5.18 5.94 35.98
CA LYS A 166 -5.31 6.03 34.53
C LYS A 166 -4.55 4.86 33.88
N PRO A 167 -5.23 3.96 33.16
CA PRO A 167 -4.56 2.80 32.57
C PRO A 167 -3.64 3.22 31.42
N ILE A 168 -2.54 2.50 31.23
CA ILE A 168 -1.67 2.62 30.06
C ILE A 168 -2.01 1.46 29.12
N TYR A 169 -2.31 1.79 27.86
CA TYR A 169 -2.49 0.81 26.81
C TYR A 169 -1.17 0.52 26.10
N THR A 170 -0.79 -0.74 26.04
CA THR A 170 0.36 -1.22 25.26
C THR A 170 -0.14 -2.22 24.24
N GLY A 171 -0.02 -1.88 22.96
CA GLY A 171 -0.37 -2.74 21.84
C GLY A 171 0.67 -2.64 20.74
N PHE A 172 1.18 -3.77 20.30
CA PHE A 172 2.22 -3.85 19.27
C PHE A 172 1.68 -4.19 17.87
N GLY A 173 0.36 -4.40 17.77
CA GLY A 173 -0.27 -4.94 16.57
C GLY A 173 0.29 -6.31 16.18
N SER A 174 -0.03 -6.73 14.96
CA SER A 174 0.56 -7.93 14.37
C SER A 174 1.99 -7.63 13.92
N MET A 175 2.99 -8.04 14.70
CA MET A 175 4.39 -8.04 14.26
C MET A 175 4.73 -9.35 13.57
N VAL A 176 5.12 -9.31 12.30
CA VAL A 176 5.97 -10.37 11.72
C VAL A 176 7.40 -10.05 12.18
N ARG A 177 8.06 -10.98 12.88
CA ARG A 177 9.51 -10.90 13.10
C ARG A 177 10.20 -10.90 11.73
N LEU A 178 10.46 -9.71 11.16
CA LEU A 178 11.52 -9.56 10.18
C LEU A 178 12.81 -9.91 10.92
N LEU A 179 13.41 -11.06 10.58
CA LEU A 179 14.72 -11.45 11.09
C LEU A 179 15.66 -10.26 10.90
N LYS A 180 16.01 -9.62 12.02
CA LYS A 180 17.24 -8.84 12.12
C LYS A 180 18.38 -9.84 11.96
N LEU A 181 18.84 -10.05 10.73
CA LEU A 181 20.20 -10.54 10.49
C LEU A 181 21.13 -9.41 10.91
N PHE A 182 21.41 -9.33 12.21
CA PHE A 182 22.62 -8.71 12.70
C PHE A 182 23.75 -9.68 12.33
N LEU A 183 24.46 -9.39 11.23
CA LEU A 183 25.84 -9.84 11.11
C LEU A 183 26.63 -9.01 12.12
N ILE A 184 26.86 -9.61 13.28
CA ILE A 184 27.88 -9.16 14.21
C ILE A 184 29.21 -9.56 13.59
N TYR A 185 30.05 -8.58 13.28
CA TYR A 185 31.51 -8.76 13.28
C TYR A 185 32.01 -8.27 14.64
#